data_AF-X1VXD5-F1
#
_entry.id   AF-X1VXD5-F1
#
_cell.length_a   1.000
_cell.length_b   1.000
_cell.length_c   1.000
_cell.angle_alpha   90.00
_cell.angle_beta   90.00
_cell.angle_gamma   90.00
#
_symmetry.space_group_name_H-M   'P 1'
#
loop_
_entity.id
_entity.type
_entity.pdbx_description
1 polymer ?
#
loop_
_entity_poly.entity_id
_entity_poly.type
_entity_poly.pdbx_seq_one_letter_code
_entity_poly.pdbx_strand_id
1 'polypeptide(L)'
;GLLITIALGFSLLSNIFVKIESLMEQNLPFFYFYITITIIFISFSIIGIIITILVFKPRESKEETERNREGFFYFGHVSKYSSSDEYFSKIKQLDEEKLMEEYSRQIYQLSHIAKEKFKFLRLSIYFLIINIGLTVFFLILSSIVNIS
;
A
#
# COMPACT_ATOMS: atom_id res chain seq x y z
N GLY A 1 11.76 2.84 -14.12
CA GLY A 1 10.78 2.11 -13.30
C GLY A 1 9.43 2.78 -13.35
N LEU A 2 9.23 3.83 -12.53
CA LEU A 2 7.93 4.47 -12.34
C LEU A 2 7.32 5.10 -13.62
N LEU A 3 8.14 5.75 -14.45
CA LEU A 3 7.72 6.27 -15.76
C LEU A 3 7.19 5.18 -16.70
N ILE A 4 7.80 3.99 -16.70
CA ILE A 4 7.37 2.86 -17.53
C ILE A 4 6.02 2.35 -17.04
N THR A 5 5.84 2.22 -15.72
CA THR A 5 4.55 1.81 -15.12
C THR A 5 3.43 2.80 -15.45
N ILE A 6 3.71 4.11 -15.39
CA ILE A 6 2.73 5.14 -15.77
C ILE A 6 2.40 5.05 -17.26
N ALA A 7 3.40 4.93 -18.13
CA ALA A 7 3.19 4.83 -19.58
C ALA A 7 2.36 3.60 -19.96
N LEU A 8 2.63 2.44 -19.34
CA LEU A 8 1.86 1.21 -19.54
C LEU A 8 0.41 1.36 -19.05
N GLY A 9 0.20 1.98 -17.88
CA GLY A 9 -1.15 2.25 -17.37
C GLY A 9 -1.95 3.17 -18.29
N PHE A 10 -1.31 4.23 -18.80
CA PHE A 10 -1.95 5.15 -19.75
C PHE A 10 -2.30 4.48 -21.07
N SER A 11 -1.40 3.64 -21.60
CA SER A 11 -1.64 2.87 -22.82
C SER A 11 -2.82 1.91 -22.67
N LEU A 12 -2.95 1.22 -21.54
CA LEU A 12 -4.10 0.36 -21.25
C LEU A 12 -5.41 1.14 -21.20
N LEU A 13 -5.44 2.29 -20.52
CA LEU A 13 -6.61 3.16 -20.48
C LEU A 13 -7.01 3.66 -21.87
N SER A 14 -6.04 4.13 -22.67
CA SER A 14 -6.29 4.59 -24.04
C SER A 14 -6.90 3.48 -24.91
N ASN A 15 -6.38 2.26 -24.82
CA ASN A 15 -6.93 1.11 -25.55
C ASN A 15 -8.37 0.77 -25.12
N ILE A 16 -8.69 0.89 -23.83
CA ILE A 16 -10.06 0.69 -23.33
C ILE A 16 -11.00 1.73 -23.94
N PHE A 17 -10.62 3.01 -23.93
CA PHE A 17 -11.44 4.09 -24.48
C PHE A 17 -11.74 3.91 -25.97
N VAL A 18 -10.71 3.64 -26.78
CA VAL A 18 -10.86 3.40 -28.22
C VAL A 18 -11.78 2.20 -28.48
N LYS A 19 -11.68 1.14 -27.67
CA LYS A 19 -12.54 -0.04 -27.81
C LYS A 19 -14.00 0.26 -27.46
N ILE A 20 -14.25 1.01 -26.39
CA ILE A 20 -15.61 1.41 -25.99
C ILE A 20 -16.26 2.25 -27.10
N GLU A 21 -15.51 3.19 -27.68
CA GLU A 21 -15.98 4.02 -28.80
C GLU A 21 -16.35 3.15 -30.00
N SER A 22 -15.49 2.21 -30.41
CA SER A 22 -15.77 1.29 -31.52
C SER A 22 -17.00 0.40 -31.29
N LEU A 23 -17.20 -0.09 -30.05
CA LEU A 23 -18.34 -0.95 -29.71
C LEU A 23 -19.65 -0.17 -29.61
N MET A 24 -19.58 1.12 -29.24
CA MET A 24 -20.72 2.03 -29.22
C MET A 24 -21.21 2.31 -30.64
N GLU A 25 -20.30 2.55 -31.58
CA GLU A 25 -20.65 2.80 -32.99
C GLU A 25 -21.29 1.58 -33.67
N GLN A 26 -20.84 0.37 -33.32
CA GLN A 26 -21.36 -0.87 -33.91
C GLN A 26 -22.66 -1.39 -33.25
N ASN A 27 -23.13 -0.74 -32.17
CA ASN A 27 -24.37 -1.06 -31.46
C ASN A 27 -24.53 -2.56 -31.11
N LEU A 28 -23.42 -3.22 -30.78
CA LEU A 28 -23.37 -4.66 -30.53
C LEU A 28 -23.97 -5.02 -29.17
N PRO A 29 -24.64 -6.18 -29.02
CA PRO A 29 -25.20 -6.63 -27.73
C PRO A 29 -24.11 -6.85 -26.67
N PHE A 30 -22.85 -7.05 -27.08
CA PHE A 30 -21.69 -7.20 -26.20
C PHE A 30 -21.22 -5.88 -25.55
N PHE A 31 -21.69 -4.72 -26.02
CA PHE A 31 -21.32 -3.41 -25.49
C PHE A 31 -21.59 -3.27 -23.99
N TYR A 32 -22.81 -3.63 -23.55
CA TYR A 32 -23.21 -3.53 -22.15
C TYR A 32 -22.35 -4.45 -21.26
N PHE A 33 -22.10 -5.68 -21.72
CA PHE A 33 -21.23 -6.63 -21.01
C PHE A 33 -19.80 -6.11 -20.85
N TYR A 34 -19.23 -5.52 -21.92
CA TYR A 34 -17.88 -4.96 -21.91
C TYR A 34 -17.76 -3.72 -20.99
N ILE A 35 -18.78 -2.87 -20.94
CA ILE A 35 -18.82 -1.75 -20.00
C ILE A 35 -18.89 -2.24 -18.55
N THR A 36 -19.76 -3.20 -18.25
CA THR A 36 -19.90 -3.72 -16.88
C THR A 36 -18.58 -4.28 -16.37
N ILE A 37 -17.86 -5.07 -17.18
CA ILE A 37 -16.58 -5.65 -16.75
C ILE A 37 -15.48 -4.59 -16.59
N THR A 38 -15.51 -3.53 -17.42
CA THR A 38 -14.59 -2.38 -17.31
C THR A 38 -14.80 -1.62 -16.00
N ILE A 39 -16.06 -1.37 -15.61
CA ILE A 39 -16.40 -0.70 -14.34
C ILE A 39 -15.90 -1.53 -13.14
N ILE A 40 -16.08 -2.86 -13.19
CA ILE A 40 -15.59 -3.77 -12.15
C ILE A 40 -14.06 -3.68 -12.06
N PHE A 41 -13.36 -3.74 -13.19
CA PHE A 41 -11.91 -3.64 -13.25
C PHE A 41 -11.38 -2.33 -12.63
N ILE A 42 -11.96 -1.19 -13.00
CA ILE A 42 -11.58 0.13 -12.46
C ILE A 42 -11.83 0.18 -10.95
N SER A 43 -12.97 -0.33 -10.48
CA SER A 43 -13.33 -0.35 -9.05
C SER A 43 -12.32 -1.16 -8.22
N PHE A 44 -11.96 -2.36 -8.69
CA PHE A 44 -10.95 -3.20 -8.02
C PHE A 44 -9.56 -2.55 -8.01
N SER A 45 -9.22 -1.82 -9.07
CA SER A 45 -7.96 -1.07 -9.16
C SER A 45 -7.90 0.06 -8.13
N ILE A 46 -8.98 0.85 -8.03
CA ILE A 46 -9.08 1.95 -7.04
C ILE A 46 -8.98 1.40 -5.61
N ILE A 47 -9.71 0.32 -5.31
CA ILE A 47 -9.66 -0.33 -3.99
C ILE A 47 -8.23 -0.80 -3.67
N GLY A 48 -7.54 -1.42 -4.63
CA GLY A 48 -6.16 -1.85 -4.47
C GLY A 48 -5.19 -0.69 -4.18
N ILE A 49 -5.38 0.44 -4.87
CA ILE A 49 -4.60 1.67 -4.61
C ILE A 49 -4.86 2.19 -3.20
N ILE A 50 -6.13 2.28 -2.78
CA ILE A 50 -6.50 2.74 -1.43
C ILE A 50 -5.87 1.85 -0.35
N ILE A 51 -5.95 0.52 -0.49
CA ILE A 51 -5.34 -0.43 0.44
C ILE A 51 -3.82 -0.21 0.50
N THR A 52 -3.18 0.01 -0.64
CA THR A 52 -1.74 0.27 -0.71
C THR A 52 -1.37 1.56 0.01
N ILE A 53 -2.12 2.65 -0.20
CA ILE A 53 -1.92 3.91 0.54
C ILE A 53 -2.08 3.68 2.05
N LEU A 54 -3.06 2.87 2.48
CA LEU A 54 -3.27 2.54 3.88
C LEU A 54 -2.14 1.70 4.49
N VAL A 55 -1.40 0.92 3.70
CA VAL A 55 -0.18 0.20 4.13
C VAL A 55 0.97 1.18 4.38
N PHE A 56 1.15 2.16 3.48
CA PHE A 56 2.25 3.12 3.58
C PHE A 56 1.98 4.26 4.56
N LYS A 57 0.72 4.55 4.90
CA LYS A 57 0.38 5.56 5.91
C LYS A 57 1.03 5.19 7.25
N PRO A 58 1.91 6.05 7.80
CA PRO A 58 2.49 5.82 9.11
C PRO A 58 1.36 5.69 10.15
N ARG A 59 1.32 4.56 10.86
CA ARG A 59 0.49 4.41 12.06
C ARG A 59 1.34 4.75 13.25
N GLU A 60 1.12 5.91 13.82
CA GLU A 60 1.64 6.24 15.14
C GLU A 60 0.94 5.38 16.19
N SER A 61 1.66 5.01 17.27
CA SER A 61 1.03 4.36 18.40
C SER A 61 -0.09 5.26 18.94
N LYS A 62 -1.27 4.69 19.13
CA LYS A 62 -2.47 5.42 19.57
C LYS A 62 -2.45 5.78 21.04
N GLU A 63 -1.47 5.28 21.79
CA GLU A 63 -1.35 5.54 23.22
C GLU A 63 -0.81 6.96 23.43
N GLU A 64 -1.68 7.85 23.87
CA GLU A 64 -1.37 9.23 24.24
C GLU A 64 -0.28 9.32 25.33
N THR A 65 -0.20 8.29 26.17
CA THR A 65 0.86 8.05 27.17
C THR A 65 2.25 7.82 26.56
N GLU A 66 2.36 7.47 25.28
CA GLU A 66 3.64 7.20 24.63
C GLU A 66 4.23 8.40 23.90
N ARG A 67 3.39 9.32 23.43
CA ARG A 67 3.84 10.53 22.72
C ARG A 67 4.65 11.47 23.60
N ASN A 68 4.43 11.42 24.91
CA ASN A 68 5.10 12.29 25.90
C ASN A 68 6.18 11.59 26.73
N ARG A 69 6.47 10.30 26.51
CA ARG A 69 7.52 9.59 27.27
C ARG A 69 8.86 9.70 26.57
N GLU A 70 9.94 9.95 27.31
CA GLU A 70 11.31 9.92 26.82
C GLU A 70 11.75 8.47 26.52
N GLY A 71 11.21 7.86 25.47
CA GLY A 71 11.64 6.54 25.02
C GLY A 71 13.08 6.58 24.50
N PHE A 72 14.02 5.99 25.21
CA PHE A 72 15.46 6.11 24.93
C PHE A 72 15.91 5.44 23.63
N PHE A 73 15.17 4.44 23.14
CA PHE A 73 15.52 3.71 21.91
C PHE A 73 14.67 4.13 20.69
N TYR A 74 13.66 4.98 20.87
CA TYR A 74 12.84 5.44 19.77
C TYR A 74 13.58 6.50 18.96
N PHE A 75 13.74 6.29 17.64
CA PHE A 75 14.54 7.17 16.79
C PHE A 75 14.14 8.65 16.88
N GLY A 76 12.84 8.96 17.03
CA GLY A 76 12.35 10.34 17.14
C GLY A 76 12.65 11.00 18.48
N HIS A 77 13.07 10.24 19.48
CA HIS A 77 13.59 10.76 20.75
C HIS A 77 15.11 10.81 20.75
N VAL A 78 15.77 9.81 20.16
CA VAL A 78 17.23 9.82 19.95
C VAL A 78 17.63 11.04 19.10
N SER A 79 16.83 11.39 18.09
CA SER A 79 17.08 12.57 17.25
C SER A 79 16.92 13.92 17.95
N LYS A 80 16.42 13.95 19.20
CA LYS A 80 16.30 15.18 19.99
C LYS A 80 17.61 15.55 20.70
N TYR A 81 18.55 14.61 20.82
CA TYR A 81 19.86 14.87 21.42
C TYR A 81 20.80 15.53 20.39
N SER A 82 21.64 16.45 20.87
CA SER A 82 22.52 17.25 20.00
C SER A 82 23.79 16.49 19.61
N SER A 83 24.17 15.47 20.38
CA SER A 83 25.36 14.66 20.14
C SER A 83 25.20 13.23 20.64
N SER A 84 26.02 12.31 20.10
CA SER A 84 26.10 10.93 20.58
C SER A 84 26.54 10.84 22.04
N ASP A 85 27.41 11.75 22.49
CA ASP A 85 27.93 11.76 23.86
C ASP A 85 26.87 12.18 24.90
N GLU A 86 26.01 13.14 24.53
CA GLU A 86 24.86 13.56 25.33
C GLU A 86 23.87 12.39 25.52
N TYR A 87 23.58 11.68 24.43
CA TYR A 87 22.70 10.50 24.47
C TYR A 87 23.31 9.38 25.32
N PHE A 88 24.58 9.05 25.11
CA PHE A 88 25.28 8.03 25.88
C PHE A 88 25.30 8.36 27.38
N SER A 89 25.54 9.62 27.74
CA SER A 89 25.52 10.10 29.12
C SER A 89 24.15 9.92 29.78
N LYS A 90 23.06 10.12 29.02
CA LYS A 90 21.69 9.89 29.50
C LYS A 90 21.37 8.41 29.67
N ILE A 91 21.79 7.54 28.75
CA ILE A 91 21.63 6.09 28.92
C ILE A 91 22.36 5.61 30.16
N LYS A 92 23.60 6.08 30.39
CA LYS A 92 24.42 5.67 31.53
C LYS A 92 23.82 6.03 32.89
N GLN A 93 22.91 7.00 32.94
CA GLN A 93 22.19 7.41 34.15
C GLN A 93 20.97 6.52 34.44
N LEU A 94 20.56 5.67 33.51
CA LEU A 94 19.44 4.75 33.70
C LEU A 94 19.88 3.49 34.44
N ASP A 95 18.95 2.98 35.24
CA ASP A 95 19.06 1.68 35.87
C ASP A 95 18.90 0.55 34.84
N GLU A 96 19.64 -0.55 35.00
CA GLU A 96 19.64 -1.67 34.06
C GLU A 96 18.24 -2.29 33.91
N GLU A 97 17.49 -2.39 35.01
CA GLU A 97 16.14 -2.96 35.01
C GLU A 97 15.17 -2.10 34.18
N LYS A 98 15.24 -0.78 34.34
CA LYS A 98 14.43 0.18 33.54
C LYS A 98 14.80 0.16 32.07
N LEU A 99 16.09 -0.02 31.76
CA LEU A 99 16.59 -0.09 30.40
C LEU A 99 16.07 -1.35 29.69
N MET A 100 16.06 -2.49 30.41
CA MET A 100 15.53 -3.75 29.91
C MET A 100 14.00 -3.73 29.74
N GLU A 101 13.27 -3.08 30.66
CA GLU A 101 11.82 -2.87 30.55
C GLU A 101 11.46 -2.07 29.29
N GLU A 102 12.14 -0.93 29.09
CA GLU A 102 11.92 -0.05 27.95
C GLU A 102 12.25 -0.75 26.62
N TYR A 103 13.36 -1.50 26.57
CA TYR A 103 13.75 -2.29 25.40
C TYR A 103 12.71 -3.36 25.06
N SER A 104 12.26 -4.13 26.06
CA SER A 104 11.26 -5.18 25.90
C SER A 104 9.93 -4.62 25.37
N ARG A 105 9.52 -3.47 25.90
CA ARG A 105 8.29 -2.79 25.48
C ARG A 105 8.37 -2.29 24.04
N GLN A 106 9.48 -1.67 23.65
CA GLN A 106 9.66 -1.18 22.27
C GLN A 106 9.71 -2.32 21.25
N ILE A 107 10.37 -3.44 21.57
CA ILE A 107 10.35 -4.64 20.71
C ILE A 107 8.92 -5.17 20.58
N TYR A 108 8.18 -5.27 21.68
CA TYR A 108 6.80 -5.75 21.67
C TYR A 108 5.91 -4.88 20.77
N GLN A 109 5.99 -3.55 20.93
CA GLN A 109 5.23 -2.60 20.12
C GLN A 109 5.62 -2.63 18.65
N LEU A 110 6.91 -2.63 18.35
CA LEU A 110 7.42 -2.69 16.99
C LEU A 110 6.96 -3.98 16.30
N SER A 111 7.00 -5.10 17.02
CA SER A 111 6.52 -6.40 16.54
C SER A 111 5.01 -6.38 16.26
N HIS A 112 4.21 -5.75 17.13
CA HIS A 112 2.76 -5.64 16.92
C HIS A 112 2.41 -4.72 15.73
N ILE A 113 3.11 -3.59 15.59
CA ILE A 113 2.95 -2.68 14.45
C ILE A 113 3.36 -3.37 13.16
N ALA A 114 4.50 -4.08 13.16
CA ALA A 114 4.97 -4.85 12.03
C ALA A 114 3.96 -5.94 11.62
N LYS A 115 3.43 -6.71 12.59
CA LYS A 115 2.40 -7.73 12.34
C LYS A 115 1.17 -7.15 11.63
N GLU A 116 0.67 -6.01 12.11
CA GLU A 116 -0.45 -5.32 11.46
C GLU A 116 -0.08 -4.84 10.06
N LYS A 117 1.08 -4.22 9.86
CA LYS A 117 1.56 -3.80 8.52
C LYS A 117 1.66 -4.98 7.56
N PHE A 118 2.21 -6.11 7.99
CA PHE A 118 2.31 -7.33 7.17
C PHE A 118 0.94 -7.92 6.82
N LYS A 119 -0.08 -7.76 7.68
CA LYS A 119 -1.46 -8.16 7.35
C LYS A 119 -2.01 -7.36 6.17
N PHE A 120 -1.90 -6.03 6.21
CA PHE A 120 -2.34 -5.19 5.10
C PHE A 120 -1.48 -5.36 3.84
N LEU A 121 -0.18 -5.59 4.00
CA LEU A 121 0.72 -5.89 2.88
C LEU A 121 0.31 -7.19 2.16
N ARG A 122 0.03 -8.26 2.90
CA ARG A 122 -0.48 -9.51 2.30
C ARG A 122 -1.79 -9.28 1.57
N LEU A 123 -2.73 -8.52 2.16
CA LEU A 123 -3.99 -8.19 1.50
C LEU A 123 -3.77 -7.42 0.19
N SER A 124 -2.89 -6.40 0.20
CA SER A 124 -2.51 -5.65 -1.01
C SER A 124 -1.94 -6.57 -2.10
N ILE A 125 -1.07 -7.51 -1.74
CA ILE A 125 -0.51 -8.50 -2.68
C ILE A 125 -1.61 -9.38 -3.29
N TYR A 126 -2.58 -9.85 -2.50
CA TYR A 126 -3.71 -10.61 -3.04
C TYR A 126 -4.53 -9.80 -4.05
N PHE A 127 -4.86 -8.55 -3.73
CA PHE A 127 -5.55 -7.65 -4.67
C PHE A 127 -4.74 -7.39 -5.94
N LEU A 128 -3.42 -7.26 -5.82
CA LEU A 128 -2.53 -7.08 -6.97
C LEU A 128 -2.54 -8.31 -7.88
N ILE A 129 -2.43 -9.51 -7.32
CA ILE A 129 -2.48 -10.77 -8.10
C ILE A 129 -3.83 -10.89 -8.82
N ILE A 130 -4.94 -10.60 -8.13
CA ILE A 130 -6.28 -10.61 -8.73
C ILE A 130 -6.37 -9.59 -9.88
N ASN A 131 -5.86 -8.36 -9.69
CA ASN A 131 -5.86 -7.32 -10.72
C ASN A 131 -5.02 -7.72 -11.94
N ILE A 132 -3.86 -8.35 -11.75
CA ILE A 132 -3.05 -8.87 -12.87
C ILE A 132 -3.85 -9.93 -13.65
N GLY A 133 -4.46 -10.89 -12.94
CA GLY A 133 -5.31 -11.91 -13.58
C GLY A 133 -6.47 -11.30 -14.37
N LEU A 134 -7.15 -10.31 -13.78
CA LEU A 134 -8.25 -9.60 -14.43
C LEU A 134 -7.79 -8.81 -15.67
N THR A 135 -6.59 -8.22 -15.61
CA THR A 135 -5.98 -7.51 -16.75
C THR A 135 -5.71 -8.47 -17.91
N VAL A 136 -5.12 -9.63 -17.64
CA VAL A 136 -4.86 -10.65 -18.67
C VAL A 136 -6.16 -11.15 -19.27
N PHE A 137 -7.16 -11.44 -18.45
CA PHE A 137 -8.49 -11.85 -18.92
C PHE A 137 -9.12 -10.79 -19.82
N PHE A 138 -9.06 -9.51 -19.42
CA PHE A 138 -9.58 -8.40 -20.19
C PHE A 138 -8.88 -8.22 -21.55
N LEU A 139 -7.56 -8.41 -21.60
CA LEU A 139 -6.80 -8.38 -22.86
C LEU A 139 -7.20 -9.51 -23.81
N ILE A 140 -7.42 -10.72 -23.29
CA ILE A 140 -7.90 -11.86 -24.08
C ILE A 140 -9.29 -11.57 -24.63
N LEU A 141 -10.21 -11.09 -23.79
CA LEU A 141 -11.56 -10.72 -24.20
C LEU A 141 -11.55 -9.65 -25.29
N SER A 142 -10.76 -8.58 -25.10
CA SER A 142 -10.61 -7.51 -26.09
C SER A 142 -10.05 -8.02 -27.42
N SER A 143 -9.12 -8.99 -27.37
CA SER A 143 -8.58 -9.63 -28.58
C SER A 143 -9.63 -10.44 -29.33
N ILE A 144 -10.46 -11.23 -28.61
CA ILE A 144 -11.56 -12.01 -29.21
C ILE A 144 -12.59 -11.09 -29.87
N VAL A 145 -13.00 -10.03 -29.16
CA VAL A 145 -13.95 -9.03 -29.68
C VAL A 145 -13.36 -8.25 -30.88
N ASN A 146 -12.04 -8.21 -31.05
CA ASN A 146 -11.43 -7.60 -32.24
C ASN A 146 -11.49 -8.50 -33.48
N ILE A 147 -11.71 -9.80 -33.29
CA ILE A 147 -11.69 -10.81 -34.36
C ILE A 147 -13.12 -11.12 -34.85
N SER A 148 -14.13 -10.94 -33.99
CA SER A 148 -15.57 -11.08 -34.31
C SER A 148 -16.15 -9.82 -34.94
#